data_AF-A0A2S4K7C4-F1
#
_entry.id   AF-A0A2S4K7C4-F1
#
_cell.length_a   1.000
_cell.length_b   1.000
_cell.length_c   1.000
_cell.angle_alpha   90.00
_cell.angle_beta   90.00
_cell.angle_gamma   90.00
#
_symmetry.space_group_name_H-M   'P 1'
#
loop_
_entity.id
_entity.type
_entity.pdbx_description
1 polymer ?
#
loop_
_entity_poly.entity_id
_entity_poly.type
_entity_poly.pdbx_seq_one_letter_code
_entity_poly.pdbx_strand_id
1 'polypeptide(L)'
;MNKSLRNADLHMAQEKSELLILHALATKGRNGEATHLQLSSLGFVAYPGYQFKAPQGAALAVARLARSMQDRGLIGRAFGGRNGYGRRGYYLRPEGARALEANASSIASNN
;
A
#
# COMPACT_ATOMS: atom_id res chain seq x y z
N MET A 1 2.87 -3.21 31.04
CA MET A 1 1.96 -2.08 30.75
C MET A 1 2.37 -1.46 29.41
N ASN A 2 1.69 -1.82 28.31
CA ASN A 2 2.01 -1.28 26.98
C ASN A 2 1.41 0.12 26.84
N LYS A 3 2.28 1.14 26.78
CA LYS A 3 1.88 2.50 26.45
C LYS A 3 1.25 2.49 25.05
N SER A 4 -0.04 2.79 25.00
CA SER A 4 -0.76 3.10 23.75
C SER A 4 -0.03 4.26 23.08
N LEU A 5 0.72 3.97 22.00
CA LEU A 5 1.33 4.98 21.14
C LEU A 5 0.21 5.90 20.68
N ARG A 6 0.32 7.19 21.01
CA ARG A 6 -0.67 8.18 20.57
C ARG A 6 -0.58 8.25 19.04
N ASN A 7 -1.72 8.35 18.36
CA ASN A 7 -1.78 8.42 16.89
C ASN A 7 -0.88 9.51 16.27
N ALA A 8 -0.46 10.52 17.05
CA ALA A 8 0.47 11.58 16.64
C ALA A 8 1.92 11.10 16.49
N ASP A 9 2.34 10.03 17.17
CA ASP A 9 3.70 9.48 17.04
C ASP A 9 3.82 8.50 15.86
N LEU A 10 2.70 8.20 15.18
CA LEU A 10 2.60 7.33 14.02
C LEU A 10 2.68 8.12 12.69
N HIS A 11 3.36 9.27 12.69
CA HIS A 11 3.76 9.94 11.45
C HIS A 11 4.83 9.10 10.74
N MET A 12 4.38 8.03 10.09
CA MET A 12 5.20 7.27 9.16
C MET A 12 5.50 8.17 7.96
N ALA A 13 6.78 8.33 7.61
CA ALA A 13 7.17 9.05 6.40
C ALA A 13 6.44 8.44 5.20
N GLN A 14 5.86 9.28 4.35
CA GLN A 14 5.04 8.85 3.21
C GLN A 14 5.73 7.77 2.38
N GLU A 15 7.03 7.92 2.13
CA GLU A 15 7.87 6.95 1.40
C GLU A 15 7.85 5.56 2.03
N LYS A 16 7.87 5.47 3.37
CA LYS A 16 7.81 4.18 4.07
C LYS A 16 6.43 3.53 3.92
N SER A 17 5.36 4.31 3.96
CA SER A 17 4.01 3.80 3.68
C SER A 17 3.85 3.34 2.23
N GLU A 18 4.44 4.05 1.27
CA GLU A 18 4.46 3.65 -0.15
C GLU A 18 5.20 2.32 -0.33
N LEU A 19 6.38 2.17 0.27
CA LEU A 19 7.18 0.94 0.20
C LEU A 19 6.44 -0.27 0.80
N LEU A 20 5.75 -0.09 1.94
CA LEU A 20 4.94 -1.15 2.54
C LEU A 20 3.81 -1.60 1.59
N ILE A 21 3.14 -0.65 0.93
CA ILE A 21 2.12 -0.96 -0.09
C ILE A 21 2.74 -1.74 -1.25
N LEU A 22 3.89 -1.29 -1.78
CA LEU A 22 4.55 -1.95 -2.90
C LEU A 22 4.96 -3.39 -2.54
N HIS A 23 5.52 -3.60 -1.34
CA HIS A 23 5.86 -4.94 -0.83
C HIS A 23 4.63 -5.84 -0.75
N ALA A 24 3.53 -5.34 -0.19
CA ALA A 24 2.30 -6.12 -0.05
C ALA A 24 1.70 -6.51 -1.42
N LEU A 25 1.78 -5.62 -2.42
CA LEU A 25 1.29 -5.87 -3.77
C LEU A 25 2.25 -6.74 -4.60
N ALA A 26 3.55 -6.70 -4.33
CA ALA A 26 4.57 -7.55 -4.93
C ALA A 26 4.50 -9.00 -4.43
N THR A 27 3.93 -9.22 -3.24
CA THR A 27 3.78 -10.56 -2.69
C THR A 27 2.83 -11.36 -3.57
N LYS A 28 3.24 -12.51 -4.08
CA LYS A 28 2.36 -13.38 -4.88
C LYS A 28 1.34 -14.05 -3.96
N GLY A 29 0.09 -14.14 -4.41
CA GLY A 29 -0.92 -14.93 -3.71
C GLY A 29 -0.55 -16.41 -3.67
N ARG A 30 -1.27 -17.22 -2.88
CA ARG A 30 -1.03 -18.67 -2.74
C ARG A 30 -0.99 -19.43 -4.08
N ASN A 31 -1.66 -18.92 -5.09
CA ASN A 31 -1.75 -19.53 -6.42
C ASN A 31 -0.74 -18.94 -7.43
N GLY A 32 0.25 -18.16 -6.96
CA GLY A 32 1.24 -17.49 -7.82
C GLY A 32 0.69 -16.24 -8.54
N GLU A 33 -0.57 -15.90 -8.30
CA GLU A 33 -1.26 -14.82 -9.00
C GLU A 33 -0.94 -13.43 -8.39
N ALA A 34 -1.10 -12.37 -9.18
CA ALA A 34 -0.90 -10.99 -8.74
C ALA A 34 -1.84 -10.62 -7.59
N THR A 35 -1.29 -10.03 -6.53
CA THR A 35 -2.07 -9.63 -5.35
C THR A 35 -2.86 -8.38 -5.64
N HIS A 36 -4.15 -8.43 -5.32
CA HIS A 36 -5.07 -7.30 -5.40
C HIS A 36 -5.54 -6.94 -4.00
N LEU A 37 -5.33 -5.70 -3.58
CA LEU A 37 -5.73 -5.22 -2.25
C LEU A 37 -6.86 -4.21 -2.34
N GLN A 38 -7.83 -4.29 -1.44
CA GLN A 38 -8.85 -3.24 -1.31
C GLN A 38 -8.25 -1.99 -0.64
N LEU A 39 -8.95 -0.85 -0.76
CA LEU A 39 -8.49 0.41 -0.14
C LEU A 39 -8.33 0.28 1.38
N SER A 40 -9.23 -0.46 2.05
CA SER A 40 -9.13 -0.73 3.48
C SER A 40 -7.87 -1.55 3.81
N SER A 41 -7.57 -2.59 3.03
CA SER A 41 -6.36 -3.39 3.19
C SER A 41 -5.09 -2.56 2.97
N LEU A 42 -5.09 -1.65 1.98
CA LEU A 42 -3.99 -0.70 1.80
C LEU A 42 -3.79 0.18 3.03
N GLY A 43 -4.86 0.59 3.71
CA GLY A 43 -4.75 1.39 4.92
C GLY A 43 -4.03 0.67 6.06
N PHE A 44 -4.36 -0.61 6.28
CA PHE A 44 -3.68 -1.41 7.30
C PHE A 44 -2.22 -1.70 6.96
N VAL A 45 -1.91 -1.86 5.68
CA VAL A 45 -0.52 -2.06 5.21
C VAL A 45 0.29 -0.77 5.33
N ALA A 46 -0.27 0.35 4.87
CA ALA A 46 0.39 1.66 4.84
C ALA A 46 0.66 2.22 6.23
N TYR A 47 -0.21 1.91 7.20
CA TYR A 47 -0.13 2.40 8.57
C TYR A 47 -0.29 1.25 9.58
N PRO A 48 0.73 0.38 9.73
CA PRO A 48 0.70 -0.73 10.68
C PRO A 48 0.48 -0.22 12.11
N GLY A 49 -0.47 -0.79 12.82
CA GLY A 49 -0.78 -0.40 14.21
C GLY A 49 -1.64 0.86 14.35
N TYR A 50 -2.00 1.54 13.24
CA TYR A 50 -2.92 2.67 13.32
C TYR A 50 -4.34 2.18 13.65
N GLN A 51 -4.86 2.61 14.80
CA GLN A 51 -6.25 2.41 15.14
C GLN A 51 -7.08 3.49 14.43
N PHE A 52 -7.77 3.09 13.35
CA PHE A 52 -8.70 3.93 12.57
C PHE A 52 -9.93 4.32 13.41
N LYS A 53 -9.75 5.10 14.49
CA LYS A 53 -10.82 5.57 15.38
C LYS A 53 -11.71 6.62 14.72
N ALA A 54 -11.14 7.38 13.78
CA ALA A 54 -11.86 8.31 12.91
C ALA A 54 -11.77 7.79 11.46
N PRO A 55 -12.76 7.02 10.99
CA PRO A 55 -12.65 6.29 9.72
C PRO A 55 -12.51 7.22 8.51
N GLN A 56 -13.09 8.43 8.57
CA GLN A 56 -13.15 9.35 7.43
C GLN A 56 -11.79 9.97 7.09
N GLY A 57 -11.06 10.51 8.08
CA GLY A 57 -9.77 11.16 7.84
C GLY A 57 -8.67 10.19 7.42
N ALA A 58 -8.64 9.01 8.01
CA ALA A 58 -7.63 8.01 7.70
C ALA A 58 -7.92 7.27 6.38
N ALA A 59 -9.20 7.01 6.04
CA ALA A 59 -9.56 6.55 4.70
C ALA A 59 -9.19 7.59 3.62
N LEU A 60 -9.38 8.88 3.90
CA LEU A 60 -8.98 9.95 2.99
C LEU A 60 -7.46 10.00 2.81
N ALA A 61 -6.68 9.86 3.88
CA ALA A 61 -5.21 9.83 3.80
C ALA A 61 -4.72 8.67 2.92
N VAL A 62 -5.29 7.47 3.11
CA VAL A 62 -4.97 6.29 2.29
C VAL A 62 -5.42 6.49 0.84
N ALA A 63 -6.59 7.09 0.61
CA ALA A 63 -7.07 7.39 -0.74
C ALA A 63 -6.16 8.37 -1.47
N ARG A 64 -5.68 9.43 -0.80
CA ARG A 64 -4.73 10.41 -1.36
C ARG A 64 -3.38 9.77 -1.66
N LEU A 65 -2.88 8.92 -0.76
CA LEU A 65 -1.66 8.15 -0.97
C LEU A 65 -1.78 7.24 -2.19
N ALA A 66 -2.83 6.42 -2.25
CA ALA A 66 -3.08 5.53 -3.36
C ALA A 66 -3.22 6.32 -4.67
N ARG A 67 -3.91 7.46 -4.67
CA ARG A 67 -4.04 8.33 -5.84
C ARG A 67 -2.68 8.85 -6.33
N SER A 68 -1.84 9.35 -5.41
CA SER A 68 -0.49 9.82 -5.76
C SER A 68 0.36 8.70 -6.37
N MET A 69 0.32 7.49 -5.80
CA MET A 69 1.00 6.32 -6.35
C MET A 69 0.46 5.92 -7.74
N GLN A 70 -0.85 6.06 -7.98
CA GLN A 70 -1.47 5.82 -9.29
C GLN A 70 -1.03 6.86 -10.33
N ASP A 71 -1.02 8.13 -9.96
CA ASP A 71 -0.62 9.23 -10.86
C ASP A 71 0.86 9.09 -11.26
N ARG A 72 1.70 8.53 -10.36
CA ARG A 72 3.11 8.15 -10.64
C ARG A 72 3.27 6.80 -11.38
N GLY A 73 2.18 6.10 -11.68
CA GLY A 73 2.21 4.82 -12.38
C GLY A 73 2.67 3.62 -11.54
N LEU A 74 2.86 3.77 -10.22
CA LEU A 74 3.39 2.70 -9.36
C LEU A 74 2.37 1.57 -9.12
N ILE A 75 1.09 1.93 -9.02
CA ILE A 75 -0.01 1.00 -8.80
C ILE A 75 -1.15 1.26 -9.77
N GLY A 76 -1.91 0.21 -10.09
CA GLY A 76 -3.15 0.31 -10.83
C GLY A 76 -4.35 0.02 -9.95
N ARG A 77 -5.55 0.34 -10.43
CA ARG A 77 -6.82 -0.02 -9.78
C ARG A 77 -7.71 -0.75 -10.77
N ALA A 78 -8.14 -1.95 -10.39
CA ALA A 78 -9.11 -2.74 -11.12
C ALA A 78 -10.50 -2.58 -10.46
N PHE A 79 -11.51 -2.26 -11.28
CA PHE A 79 -12.87 -2.00 -10.81
C PHE A 79 -13.76 -3.25 -10.78
N GLY A 80 -13.22 -4.42 -11.15
CA GLY A 80 -14.00 -5.65 -11.39
C GLY A 80 -14.58 -5.68 -12.81
N GLY A 81 -14.93 -6.85 -13.31
CA GLY A 81 -15.60 -6.99 -14.61
C GLY A 81 -17.05 -6.50 -14.55
N ARG A 82 -17.62 -6.17 -15.73
CA ARG A 82 -18.99 -5.65 -15.90
C ARG A 82 -20.08 -6.52 -15.24
N ASN A 83 -19.80 -7.79 -15.01
CA ASN A 83 -20.71 -8.79 -14.43
C ASN A 83 -20.39 -9.13 -12.96
N GLY A 84 -19.56 -8.33 -12.27
CA GLY A 84 -19.11 -8.64 -10.90
C GLY A 84 -18.00 -9.71 -10.82
N TYR A 85 -17.76 -10.44 -11.91
CA TYR A 85 -16.65 -11.38 -12.05
C TYR A 85 -15.39 -10.63 -12.52
N GLY A 86 -14.40 -10.53 -11.64
CA GLY A 86 -13.09 -9.93 -11.92
C GLY A 86 -12.43 -9.43 -10.65
N ARG A 87 -11.09 -9.48 -10.58
CA ARG A 87 -10.38 -9.05 -9.37
C ARG A 87 -10.50 -7.55 -9.19
N ARG A 88 -11.20 -7.15 -8.14
CA ARG A 88 -11.32 -5.75 -7.72
C ARG A 88 -10.18 -5.40 -6.76
N GLY A 89 -9.66 -4.19 -6.87
CA GLY A 89 -8.65 -3.68 -5.93
C GLY A 89 -7.46 -3.03 -6.63
N TYR A 90 -6.49 -2.64 -5.83
CA TYR A 90 -5.22 -2.10 -6.27
C TYR A 90 -4.23 -3.22 -6.54
N TYR A 91 -3.45 -3.07 -7.60
CA TYR A 91 -2.44 -4.05 -8.04
C TYR A 91 -1.12 -3.35 -8.37
N LEU A 92 -0.01 -4.09 -8.28
CA LEU A 92 1.31 -3.59 -8.61
C LEU A 92 1.47 -3.38 -10.12
N ARG A 93 2.06 -2.24 -10.53
CA ARG A 93 2.48 -2.01 -11.92
C ARG A 93 3.98 -2.27 -12.09
N PRO A 94 4.45 -2.50 -13.33
CA PRO A 94 5.88 -2.68 -13.61
C PRO A 94 6.76 -1.56 -13.05
N GLU A 95 6.30 -0.30 -13.12
CA GLU A 95 7.02 0.85 -12.57
C GLU A 95 7.13 0.79 -11.04
N GLY A 96 6.08 0.29 -10.36
CA GLY A 96 6.10 0.05 -8.93
C GLY A 96 7.07 -1.07 -8.52
N ALA A 97 7.18 -2.13 -9.33
CA ALA A 97 8.16 -3.20 -9.10
C ALA A 97 9.59 -2.69 -9.22
N ARG A 98 9.89 -1.88 -10.26
CA ARG A 98 11.20 -1.24 -10.43
C ARG A 98 11.55 -0.30 -9.27
N ALA A 99 10.57 0.48 -8.80
CA ALA A 99 10.77 1.36 -7.65
C ALA A 99 11.12 0.57 -6.37
N LEU A 100 10.51 -0.61 -6.19
CA LEU A 100 10.80 -1.51 -5.08
C LEU A 100 12.22 -2.09 -5.17
N GLU A 101 12.64 -2.54 -6.36
CA GLU A 101 13.98 -3.08 -6.62
C GLU A 101 15.08 -2.02 -6.44
N ALA A 102 14.83 -0.79 -6.90
CA ALA A 102 15.74 0.33 -6.73
C ALA A 102 15.94 0.67 -5.24
N ASN A 103 14.86 0.63 -4.44
CA ASN A 103 14.96 0.82 -3.01
C ASN A 103 15.76 -0.30 -2.33
N ALA A 104 15.51 -1.56 -2.68
CA ALA A 104 16.28 -2.70 -2.16
C ALA A 104 17.79 -2.58 -2.47
N SER A 105 18.13 -2.13 -3.67
CA SER A 105 19.52 -1.92 -4.11
C SER A 105 20.21 -0.77 -3.36
N SER A 106 19.46 0.29 -3.02
CA SER A 106 19.99 1.42 -2.24
C SER A 106 20.31 1.04 -0.78
N ILE A 107 19.57 0.09 -0.21
CA ILE A 107 19.83 -0.43 1.14
C ILE A 107 21.07 -1.34 1.12
N ALA A 108 21.22 -2.16 0.08
CA ALA A 108 22.39 -3.04 -0.08
C ALA A 108 23.70 -2.28 -0.33
N SER A 109 23.64 -1.06 -0.89
CA SER A 109 24.83 -0.25 -1.19
C SER A 109 25.32 0.63 -0.02
N ASN A 110 24.54 0.72 1.06
CA ASN A 110 24.85 1.53 2.25
C ASN A 110 25.24 0.68 3.47
N ASN A 111 25.48 -0.63 3.28
CA ASN A 111 26.04 -1.56 4.26
C ASN A 111 27.38 -2.10 3.74
#